data_AF-A0AA41ZI09-F1
#
_entry.id   AF-A0AA41ZI09-F1
#
_cell.length_a   1.000
_cell.length_b   1.000
_cell.length_c   1.000
_cell.angle_alpha   90.00
_cell.angle_beta   90.00
_cell.angle_gamma   90.00
#
_symmetry.space_group_name_H-M   'P 1'
#
loop_
_entity.id
_entity.type
_entity.pdbx_description
1 polymer ?
#
loop_
_entity_poly.entity_id
_entity_poly.type
_entity_poly.pdbx_seq_one_letter_code
_entity_poly.pdbx_strand_id
1 'polypeptide(L)' 'MSSNKMEDKMNKEREQELAEHLELELEQVGEMDLIDRIHEDKGNTGGTVYSCYFNVPEETPKEILEKKGWQIGDRVEVPC' A
#
# COMPACT_ATOMS: atom_id res chain seq x y z
N MET A 1 -9.39 14.80 -18.47
CA MET A 1 -8.07 14.34 -17.98
C MET A 1 -7.81 13.03 -18.67
N SER A 2 -6.78 12.95 -19.50
CA SER A 2 -6.46 11.69 -20.20
C SER A 2 -5.61 10.85 -19.25
N SER A 3 -6.21 9.80 -18.68
CA SER A 3 -5.46 8.74 -18.01
C SER A 3 -4.48 8.12 -19.01
N ASN A 4 -3.22 7.98 -18.62
CA ASN A 4 -2.24 7.27 -19.42
C ASN A 4 -2.46 5.77 -19.21
N LYS A 5 -2.93 5.06 -20.25
CA LYS A 5 -3.21 3.61 -20.18
C LYS A 5 -2.06 2.76 -19.60
N MET A 6 -0.82 3.24 -19.72
CA MET A 6 0.36 2.55 -19.17
C MET A 6 0.50 2.74 -17.65
N GLU A 7 0.16 3.92 -17.14
CA GLU A 7 0.15 4.24 -15.71
C GLU A 7 -0.98 3.49 -15.01
N ASP A 8 -2.18 3.49 -15.60
CA ASP A 8 -3.32 2.72 -15.07
C ASP A 8 -3.01 1.22 -14.99
N LYS A 9 -2.31 0.67 -15.99
CA LYS A 9 -1.90 -0.74 -16.02
C LYS A 9 -0.88 -1.04 -14.92
N MET A 10 0.13 -0.18 -14.77
CA MET A 10 1.19 -0.34 -13.77
C MET A 10 0.64 -0.22 -12.35
N ASN A 11 -0.25 0.75 -12.09
CA ASN A 11 -0.88 0.89 -10.78
C ASN A 11 -1.71 -0.34 -10.43
N LYS A 12 -2.49 -0.87 -11.39
CA LYS A 12 -3.27 -2.09 -11.19
C LYS A 12 -2.39 -3.31 -10.89
N GLU A 13 -1.24 -3.45 -11.54
CA GLU A 13 -0.28 -4.53 -11.24
C GLU A 13 0.28 -4.39 -9.82
N ARG A 14 0.65 -3.17 -9.39
CA ARG A 14 1.11 -2.91 -8.03
C ARG A 14 0.04 -3.15 -6.97
N GLU A 15 -1.22 -2.78 -7.23
CA GLU A 15 -2.34 -3.06 -6.34
C GLU A 15 -2.54 -4.57 -6.17
N GLN A 16 -2.39 -5.36 -7.24
CA GLN A 16 -2.50 -6.81 -7.19
C GLN A 16 -1.38 -7.43 -6.34
N GLU A 17 -0.13 -7.03 -6.55
CA GLU A 17 1.01 -7.52 -5.75
C GLU A 17 0.83 -7.17 -4.26
N LEU A 18 0.35 -5.96 -3.97
CA LEU A 18 0.09 -5.52 -2.61
C LEU A 18 -1.07 -6.30 -1.96
N ALA A 19 -2.15 -6.54 -2.70
CA ALA A 19 -3.29 -7.33 -2.26
C ALA A 19 -2.89 -8.77 -1.91
N GLU A 20 -2.07 -9.40 -2.77
CA GLU A 20 -1.53 -10.73 -2.53
C GLU A 20 -0.62 -10.77 -1.29
N HIS A 21 0.30 -9.79 -1.17
CA HIS A 21 1.22 -9.71 -0.04
C HIS A 21 0.48 -9.50 1.29
N LEU A 22 -0.52 -8.63 1.30
CA LEU A 22 -1.31 -8.32 2.49
C LEU A 22 -2.45 -9.30 2.72
N GLU A 23 -2.70 -10.27 1.82
CA GLU A 23 -3.87 -11.14 1.78
C GLU A 23 -5.19 -10.36 2.01
N LEU A 24 -5.37 -9.33 1.19
CA LEU A 24 -6.56 -8.49 1.09
C LEU A 24 -7.19 -8.66 -0.29
N GLU A 25 -8.47 -8.31 -0.40
CA GLU A 25 -9.09 -8.21 -1.71
C GLU A 25 -8.56 -6.97 -2.44
N LEU A 26 -8.44 -7.05 -3.77
CA LEU A 26 -7.94 -5.94 -4.59
C LEU A 26 -8.77 -4.65 -4.38
N GLU A 27 -10.09 -4.80 -4.23
CA GLU A 27 -11.01 -3.69 -3.96
C GLU A 27 -10.70 -3.00 -2.64
N GLN A 28 -10.33 -3.75 -1.59
CA GLN A 28 -9.97 -3.18 -0.29
C GLN A 28 -8.68 -2.36 -0.35
N VAL A 29 -7.70 -2.80 -1.14
CA VAL A 29 -6.46 -2.04 -1.38
C VAL A 29 -6.76 -0.72 -2.07
N GLY A 30 -7.65 -0.73 -3.07
CA GLY A 30 -8.10 0.46 -3.78
C GLY A 30 -8.92 1.41 -2.91
N GLU A 31 -9.87 0.90 -2.12
CA GLU A 31 -10.72 1.71 -1.21
C GLU A 31 -9.91 2.47 -0.16
N MET A 32 -8.77 1.92 0.28
CA MET A 32 -7.86 2.55 1.23
C MET A 32 -6.80 3.44 0.57
N ASP A 33 -6.78 3.52 -0.76
CA ASP A 33 -5.76 4.21 -1.56
C ASP A 33 -4.32 3.84 -1.14
N LEU A 34 -4.06 2.56 -0.81
CA LEU A 34 -2.79 2.19 -0.17
C LEU A 34 -1.57 2.49 -1.04
N ILE A 35 -1.69 2.37 -2.36
CA ILE A 35 -0.59 2.65 -3.30
C ILE A 35 -0.05 4.07 -3.14
N ASP A 36 -0.95 5.04 -2.96
CA ASP A 36 -0.59 6.45 -2.81
C ASP A 36 -0.07 6.79 -1.41
N ARG A 37 -0.20 5.85 -0.46
CA ARG A 37 0.24 5.98 0.93
C ARG A 37 1.53 5.22 1.23
N ILE A 38 2.09 4.52 0.24
CA ILE A 38 3.39 3.87 0.39
C ILE A 38 4.50 4.93 0.47
N HIS A 39 5.30 4.82 1.51
CA HIS A 39 6.50 5.59 1.75
C HIS A 39 7.73 4.73 1.50
N GLU A 40 8.74 5.32 0.87
CA GLU A 40 10.04 4.70 0.68
C GLU A 40 10.97 5.08 1.84
N ASP A 41 11.53 4.07 2.52
CA ASP A 41 12.58 4.27 3.51
C ASP A 41 13.94 4.32 2.80
N LYS A 42 14.36 5.54 2.47
CA LYS A 42 15.68 5.84 1.90
C LYS A 42 16.61 6.21 3.05
N GLY A 43 17.57 5.34 3.35
CA GLY A 43 18.57 5.61 4.40
C GLY A 43 19.32 6.92 4.18
N ASN A 44 20.08 7.37 5.19
CA ASN A 44 20.75 8.69 5.23
C ASN A 44 21.67 9.05 4.05
N THR A 45 21.96 8.11 3.14
CA THR A 45 22.77 8.33 1.93
C THR A 45 21.93 8.59 0.66
N GLY A 46 20.59 8.64 0.78
CA GLY A 46 19.67 9.27 -0.19
C GLY A 46 19.45 8.55 -1.53
N GLY A 47 20.19 7.48 -1.84
CA GLY A 47 20.16 6.85 -3.16
C GLY A 47 19.41 5.52 -3.27
N THR A 48 19.27 4.76 -2.19
CA THR A 48 18.74 3.38 -2.22
C THR A 48 17.52 3.25 -1.32
N VAL A 49 16.41 2.78 -1.88
CA VAL A 49 15.23 2.38 -1.11
C VAL A 49 15.55 1.06 -0.42
N TYR A 50 15.48 1.03 0.91
CA TYR A 50 15.74 -0.17 1.70
C TYR A 50 14.47 -0.95 2.00
N SER A 51 13.37 -0.23 2.25
CA SER A 51 12.06 -0.82 2.43
C SER A 51 10.96 0.16 2.03
N CYS A 52 9.76 -0.38 1.84
CA CYS A 52 8.54 0.38 1.59
C CYS A 52 7.56 0.09 2.71
N TYR A 53 6.81 1.09 3.15
CA TYR A 53 5.83 0.92 4.21
C TYR A 53 4.65 1.86 4.03
N PHE A 54 3.53 1.55 4.66
CA PHE A 54 2.47 2.53 4.92
C PHE A 54 2.13 2.53 6.40
N ASN A 55 1.47 3.59 6.87
CA ASN A 55 0.86 3.61 8.19
C ASN A 55 -0.64 3.31 8.02
N VAL A 56 -1.18 2.40 8.83
CA VAL A 56 -2.58 1.97 8.74
C VAL A 56 -3.53 3.19 8.75
N PRO A 57 -4.28 3.44 7.66
CA PRO A 57 -5.14 4.62 7.52
C PRO A 57 -6.27 4.68 8.55
N GLU A 58 -6.75 5.88 8.91
CA GLU A 58 -7.88 6.08 9.84
C GLU A 58 -9.19 5.49 9.32
N GLU A 59 -9.34 5.48 8.00
CA GLU A 59 -10.47 4.95 7.25
C GLU A 59 -10.42 3.43 7.04
N THR A 60 -9.39 2.74 7.57
CA THR A 60 -9.26 1.28 7.43
C THR A 60 -10.51 0.58 7.99
N PRO A 61 -11.22 -0.23 7.17
CA PRO A 61 -12.38 -0.98 7.61
C PRO A 61 -12.11 -1.82 8.87
N LYS A 62 -13.05 -1.80 9.82
CA LYS A 62 -12.93 -2.53 11.09
C LYS A 62 -12.68 -4.02 10.91
N GLU A 63 -13.27 -4.64 9.88
CA GLU A 63 -13.06 -6.05 9.55
C GLU A 63 -11.62 -6.36 9.13
N ILE A 64 -10.95 -5.42 8.44
CA ILE A 64 -9.54 -5.56 8.05
C ILE A 64 -8.66 -5.42 9.28
N LEU A 65 -8.91 -4.42 10.13
CA LEU A 65 -8.19 -4.23 11.39
C LEU A 65 -8.27 -5.49 12.27
N GLU A 66 -9.46 -6.08 12.40
CA GLU A 66 -9.67 -7.31 13.18
C GLU A 66 -9.01 -8.52 12.53
N LYS A 67 -9.13 -8.70 11.21
CA LYS A 67 -8.51 -9.82 10.47
C LYS A 67 -6.98 -9.78 10.57
N LYS A 68 -6.40 -8.59 10.51
CA LYS A 68 -4.94 -8.38 10.49
C LYS A 68 -4.33 -8.13 11.86
N GLY A 69 -5.16 -7.82 12.86
CA GLY A 69 -4.69 -7.41 14.18
C GLY A 69 -3.97 -6.05 14.15
N TRP A 70 -4.30 -5.21 13.18
CA TRP A 70 -3.71 -3.88 13.00
C TRP A 70 -4.39 -2.84 13.88
N GLN A 71 -3.62 -1.84 14.28
CA GLN A 71 -4.12 -0.60 14.87
C GLN A 71 -3.92 0.56 13.89
N ILE A 72 -4.81 1.55 13.95
CA ILE A 72 -4.67 2.78 13.18
C ILE A 72 -3.32 3.44 13.49
N GLY A 73 -2.57 3.78 12.44
CA GLY A 73 -1.23 4.34 12.53
C GLY A 73 -0.08 3.31 12.66
N ASP A 74 -0.36 2.01 12.79
CA ASP A 74 0.69 0.99 12.78
C ASP A 74 1.47 1.02 11.45
N ARG A 75 2.79 0.84 11.52
CA ARG A 75 3.64 0.72 10.35
C ARG A 75 3.61 -0.71 9.81
N VAL A 76 3.25 -0.86 8.54
CA VAL A 76 3.23 -2.13 7.82
C VAL A 76 4.25 -2.08 6.69
N GLU A 77 5.26 -2.94 6.76
CA GLU A 77 6.25 -3.11 5.69
C GLU A 77 5.63 -3.86 4.51
N VAL A 78 5.95 -3.42 3.30
CA VAL A 78 5.41 -3.96 2.05
C VAL A 78 6.52 -4.02 0.99
N PRO A 79 6.33 -4.81 -0.08
CA PRO A 79 7.24 -4.80 -1.21
C PRO A 79 7.37 -3.39 -1.84
N CYS A 80 8.61 -3.06 -2.18
CA CYS A 80 8.92 -2.13 -3.26
C CYS A 80 9.02 -2.97 -4.55
#